data_AF-A0A5C3P343-F1
#
_entry.id   AF-A0A5C3P343-F1
#
_cell.length_a   1.000
_cell.length_b   1.000
_cell.length_c   1.000
_cell.angle_alpha   90.00
_cell.angle_beta   90.00
_cell.angle_gamma   90.00
#
_symmetry.space_group_name_H-M   'P 1'
#
loop_
_entity.id
_entity.type
_entity.pdbx_description
1 polymer ?
#
loop_
_entity_poly.entity_id
_entity_poly.type
_entity_poly.pdbx_seq_one_letter_code
_entity_poly.pdbx_strand_id
1 'polypeptide(L)' 'FPSRSKPRPGPVVMPDGIEEYEVERILDHRCRVHGYQFLMCWHGWGPDADRWLAGAQ' A
#
# COMPACT_ATOMS: atom_id res chain seq x y z
N PHE A 1 3.18 9.39 25.71
CA PHE A 1 2.94 9.69 24.28
C PHE A 1 2.11 8.56 23.64
N PRO A 2 0.80 8.43 23.89
CA PRO A 2 0.06 7.35 23.25
C PRO A 2 -0.46 7.81 21.89
N SER A 3 -0.45 6.87 20.94
CA SER A 3 -1.07 6.94 19.61
C SER A 3 -0.62 8.07 18.70
N ARG A 4 0.58 7.94 18.14
CA ARG A 4 0.83 8.44 16.76
C ARG A 4 0.11 7.50 15.80
N SER A 5 -1.22 7.46 15.85
CA SER A 5 -2.02 6.90 14.76
C SER A 5 -1.81 7.84 13.59
N LYS A 6 -0.79 7.58 12.78
CA LYS A 6 -0.69 8.24 11.49
C LYS A 6 -2.01 7.94 10.76
N PRO A 7 -2.64 8.88 10.07
CA PRO A 7 -3.66 8.48 9.11
C PRO A 7 -2.95 7.57 8.09
N ARG A 8 -3.57 6.44 7.75
CA ARG A 8 -3.16 5.74 6.53
C ARG A 8 -3.28 6.80 5.43
N PRO A 9 -2.26 7.01 4.58
CA PRO A 9 -2.48 7.84 3.41
C PRO A 9 -3.67 7.22 2.70
N GLY A 10 -4.79 7.95 2.69
CA GLY A 10 -5.96 7.51 1.96
C GLY A 10 -5.55 7.33 0.50
N PRO A 11 -6.21 6.43 -0.24
CA PRO A 11 -6.02 6.39 -1.68
C PRO A 11 -6.15 7.82 -2.23
N VAL A 12 -5.09 8.29 -2.89
CA VAL A 12 -5.17 9.51 -3.69
C VAL A 12 -5.99 9.11 -4.90
N VAL A 13 -7.26 9.47 -4.87
CA VAL A 13 -8.16 9.26 -6.00
C VAL A 13 -7.79 10.31 -7.04
N MET A 14 -7.12 9.85 -8.10
CA MET A 14 -6.87 10.64 -9.30
C MET A 14 -8.22 10.96 -9.98
N PRO A 15 -8.30 12.04 -10.78
CA PRO A 15 -9.55 12.47 -11.44
C PRO A 15 -10.12 11.45 -12.44
N ASP A 16 -9.34 10.43 -12.80
CA ASP A 16 -9.74 9.26 -13.60
C ASP A 16 -10.33 8.11 -12.75
N GLY A 17 -10.43 8.28 -11.43
CA GLY A 17 -10.92 7.26 -10.51
C GLY A 17 -9.87 6.22 -10.12
N ILE A 18 -8.61 6.39 -10.48
CA ILE A 18 -7.52 5.52 -10.07
C ILE A 18 -7.10 5.86 -8.63
N GLU A 19 -7.08 4.85 -7.77
CA GLU A 19 -6.60 4.96 -6.40
C GLU A 19 -5.08 4.75 -6.35
N GLU A 20 -4.33 5.84 -6.20
CA GLU A 20 -2.88 5.80 -5.99
C GLU A 20 -2.55 5.81 -4.50
N TYR A 21 -1.61 4.96 -4.09
CA TYR A 21 -1.20 4.85 -2.70
C TYR A 21 0.26 5.27 -2.56
N GLU A 22 0.55 6.21 -1.65
CA GLU A 22 1.92 6.60 -1.34
C GLU A 22 2.56 5.53 -0.45
N VAL A 23 3.43 4.73 -1.07
CA VAL A 23 4.19 3.65 -0.42
C VAL A 23 5.61 4.09 -0.14
N GLU A 24 6.21 3.63 0.97
CA GLU A 24 7.64 3.89 1.23
C GLU A 24 8.49 3.11 0.24
N ARG A 25 8.19 1.82 0.14
CA ARG A 25 8.92 0.86 -0.69
C ARG A 25 8.05 -0.36 -0.94
N ILE A 26 8.16 -0.90 -2.15
CA ILE A 26 7.68 -2.24 -2.47
C ILE A 26 8.71 -3.23 -1.93
N LEU A 27 8.34 -4.00 -0.91
CA LEU A 27 9.20 -5.03 -0.33
C LEU A 27 9.27 -6.27 -1.21
N ASP A 28 8.13 -6.65 -1.78
CA ASP A 28 8.01 -7.87 -2.56
C ASP A 28 6.91 -7.71 -3.61
N HIS A 29 6.99 -8.50 -4.68
CA HIS A 29 5.94 -8.57 -5.69
C HIS A 29 5.80 -10.02 -6.11
N ARG A 30 4.57 -10.49 -6.21
CA ARG A 30 4.27 -11.85 -6.64
C ARG A 30 3.23 -11.84 -7.74
N CYS A 31 3.48 -12.63 -8.76
CA CYS A 31 2.51 -12.90 -9.80
C CYS A 31 1.68 -14.13 -9.42
N ARG A 32 0.36 -13.99 -9.43
CA ARG A 32 -0.59 -15.09 -9.23
C ARG A 32 -1.35 -15.32 -10.54
N VAL A 33 -2.01 -16.46 -10.63
CA VAL A 33 -2.83 -16.85 -11.80
C VAL A 33 -3.88 -15.79 -12.18
N HIS A 34 -4.28 -14.94 -11.23
CA HIS A 34 -5.28 -13.87 -11.42
C HIS A 34 -4.74 -12.46 -11.16
N GLY A 35 -3.47 -12.22 -11.47
CA GLY A 35 -2.89 -10.88 -11.45
C GLY A 35 -1.73 -10.72 -10.47
N TYR A 36 -1.27 -9.48 -10.36
CA TYR A 36 -0.09 -9.13 -9.56
C TYR A 36 -0.50 -8.71 -8.15
N GLN A 37 0.31 -9.08 -7.17
CA GLN A 37 0.19 -8.59 -5.80
C GLN A 37 1.54 -8.01 -5.37
N PHE A 38 1.48 -6.90 -4.65
CA PHE A 38 2.65 -6.17 -4.18
C PHE A 38 2.60 -6.10 -2.66
N LEU A 39 3.68 -6.50 -2.01
CA LEU A 39 3.88 -6.27 -0.59
C LEU A 39 4.45 -4.87 -0.44
N MET A 40 3.63 -4.00 0.14
CA MET A 40 3.96 -2.59 0.29
C MET A 40 4.25 -2.30 1.77
N CYS A 41 5.38 -1.65 2.03
CA CYS A 41 5.73 -1.11 3.33
C CYS A 41 5.36 0.37 3.40
N TRP A 42 4.69 0.76 4.48
CA TRP A 42 4.20 2.13 4.69
C TRP A 42 5.15 2.93 5.57
N HIS A 43 5.42 4.18 5.16
CA HIS A 43 6.49 4.94 5.78
C HIS A 43 6.29 5.22 7.28
N GLY A 44 7.12 4.54 8.07
CA GLY A 44 7.10 4.60 9.53
C GLY A 44 5.84 4.03 10.18
N TRP A 45 5.25 2.98 9.60
CA TRP A 45 4.27 2.12 10.28
C TRP A 45 4.87 0.78 10.76
N GLY A 46 6.13 0.49 10.41
CA GLY A 46 6.80 -0.76 10.79
C GLY A 46 6.22 -1.98 10.07
N PRO A 47 6.87 -3.16 10.23
CA PRO A 47 6.53 -4.37 9.47
C PRO A 47 5.13 -4.92 9.77
N ASP A 48 4.49 -4.46 10.84
CA ASP A 48 3.11 -4.86 11.21
C ASP A 48 2.06 -4.28 10.25
N ALA A 49 2.39 -3.19 9.55
CA ALA A 49 1.52 -2.60 8.55
C ALA A 49 1.77 -3.09 7.12
N ASP A 50 2.77 -3.97 6.92
CA ASP A 50 3.10 -4.53 5.62
C ASP A 50 1.91 -5.35 5.10
N ARG A 51 1.39 -4.96 3.93
CA ARG A 51 0.21 -5.61 3.37
C ARG A 51 0.38 -5.91 1.89
N TRP A 52 -0.13 -7.07 1.50
CA TRP A 52 -0.28 -7.45 0.11
C TRP A 52 -1.48 -6.74 -0.49
N LEU A 53 -1.22 -5.81 -1.42
CA LEU A 53 -2.24 -5.17 -2.23
C LEU A 53 -2.25 -5.81 -3.62
N ALA A 54 -3.45 -6.05 -4.15
CA ALA A 54 -3.59 -6.44 -5.54
C ALA A 54 -3.22 -5.23 -6.41
N GLY A 55 -2.40 -5.43 -7.42
CA GLY A 55 -2.25 -4.45 -8.48
C GLY A 55 -3.61 -4.27 -9.15
N ALA A 56 -4.14 -3.05 -9.13
CA ALA A 56 -5.18 -2.69 -10.08
C ALA A 56 -4.60 -2.87 -11.49
N GLN A 57 -5.37 -3.54 -12.35
CA GLN A 57 -4.98 -3.91 -13.72
C GLN A 57 -5.61 -2.95 -14.72
#